data_AF-A0A0L6ZEI2-F1
#
_entry.id   AF-A0A0L6ZEI2-F1
#
_cell.length_a   1.000
_cell.length_b   1.000
_cell.length_c   1.000
_cell.angle_alpha   90.00
_cell.angle_beta   90.00
_cell.angle_gamma   90.00
#
_symmetry.space_group_name_H-M   'P 1'
#
loop_
_entity.id
_entity.type
_entity.pdbx_description
1 polymer ?
#
loop_
_entity_poly.entity_id
_entity_poly.type
_entity_poly.pdbx_seq_one_letter_code
_entity_poly.pdbx_strand_id
1 'polypeptide(L)'
;MYFTSSSLSYIFLSMSLIAFAFFLYFKSLVVKTTPNSSTRDKIIGTMKDPDTWRYKNSMMSNLSIFWAIVSLGVFIYLKFFYKAGLISMIYFFIYLAIEVISVVYFSSIRKSPKKANP
;
A
#
# COMPACT_ATOMS: atom_id res chain seq x y z
N MET A 1 -7.24 13.20 -23.83
CA MET A 1 -6.82 14.12 -22.75
C MET A 1 -5.39 13.76 -22.35
N TYR A 2 -4.48 14.74 -22.26
CA TYR A 2 -3.06 14.52 -22.02
C TYR A 2 -2.59 15.31 -20.79
N PHE A 3 -1.63 14.75 -20.05
CA PHE A 3 -0.91 15.46 -19.00
C PHE A 3 0.48 15.86 -19.48
N THR A 4 0.98 16.99 -18.99
CA THR A 4 2.42 17.29 -19.10
C THR A 4 3.20 16.33 -18.20
N SER A 5 4.33 15.83 -18.69
CA SER A 5 5.19 14.92 -17.91
C SER A 5 5.58 15.49 -16.54
N SER A 6 5.77 16.81 -16.45
CA SER A 6 6.05 17.51 -15.19
C SER A 6 4.92 17.37 -14.18
N SER A 7 3.67 17.67 -14.58
CA SER A 7 2.51 17.53 -13.68
C SER A 7 2.32 16.08 -13.26
N LEU A 8 2.42 15.14 -14.20
CA LEU A 8 2.27 13.72 -13.94
C LEU A 8 3.33 13.22 -12.95
N SER A 9 4.57 13.69 -13.05
CA SER A 9 5.64 13.33 -12.10
C SER A 9 5.27 13.72 -10.65
N TYR A 10 4.78 14.94 -10.42
CA TYR A 10 4.40 15.37 -9.07
C TYR A 10 3.17 14.61 -8.54
N ILE A 11 2.25 14.18 -9.42
CA ILE A 11 1.15 13.29 -9.01
C ILE A 11 1.70 11.96 -8.49
N PHE A 12 2.64 11.33 -9.21
CA PHE A 12 3.30 10.10 -8.75
C PHE A 12 4.10 10.30 -7.46
N LEU A 13 4.74 11.46 -7.28
CA LEU A 13 5.40 11.79 -6.01
C LEU A 13 4.38 11.86 -4.86
N SER A 14 3.25 12.54 -5.06
CA SER A 14 2.18 12.61 -4.05
C SER A 14 1.62 11.23 -3.73
N MET A 15 1.38 10.37 -4.74
CA MET A 15 0.94 9.00 -4.52
C MET A 15 1.96 8.19 -3.73
N SER A 16 3.26 8.32 -4.04
CA SER A 16 4.32 7.69 -3.27
C SER A 16 4.30 8.09 -1.79
N LEU A 17 4.11 9.38 -1.50
CA LEU A 17 4.07 9.89 -0.13
C LEU A 17 2.85 9.37 0.63
N ILE A 18 1.68 9.35 -0.01
CA ILE A 18 0.44 8.83 0.58
C ILE A 18 0.57 7.32 0.86
N ALA A 19 1.06 6.54 -0.10
CA ALA A 19 1.29 5.11 0.05
C ALA A 19 2.32 4.83 1.16
N PHE A 20 3.37 5.64 1.27
CA PHE A 20 4.34 5.53 2.36
C PHE A 20 3.72 5.85 3.73
N ALA A 21 2.86 6.86 3.84
CA ALA A 21 2.13 7.16 5.06
C ALA A 21 1.22 5.99 5.48
N PHE A 22 0.53 5.35 4.53
CA PHE A 22 -0.25 4.14 4.80
C PHE A 22 0.61 2.96 5.24
N PHE A 23 1.78 2.78 4.63
CA PHE A 23 2.75 1.78 5.10
C PHE A 23 3.10 2.00 6.57
N LEU A 24 3.48 3.23 6.96
CA LEU A 24 3.81 3.54 8.35
C LEU A 24 2.63 3.28 9.29
N TYR A 25 1.42 3.66 8.88
CA TYR A 25 0.20 3.41 9.63
C TYR A 25 -0.03 1.92 9.89
N PHE A 26 -0.10 1.11 8.83
CA PHE A 26 -0.36 -0.33 8.95
C PHE A 26 0.79 -1.07 9.65
N LYS A 27 2.04 -0.68 9.38
CA LYS A 27 3.21 -1.25 10.05
C LYS A 27 3.17 -0.98 11.55
N SER A 28 2.83 0.25 11.95
CA SER A 28 2.69 0.63 13.35
C SER A 28 1.63 -0.20 14.07
N LEU A 29 0.47 -0.43 13.43
CA LEU A 29 -0.58 -1.31 13.97
C LEU A 29 -0.08 -2.75 14.17
N VAL A 30 0.64 -3.31 13.21
CA VAL A 30 1.16 -4.69 13.29
C VAL A 30 2.22 -4.84 14.38
N VAL A 31 3.12 -3.85 14.52
CA VAL A 31 4.16 -3.84 15.55
C VAL A 31 3.55 -3.74 16.93
N LYS A 32 2.60 -2.80 17.13
CA LYS A 32 1.94 -2.55 18.42
C LYS A 32 1.00 -3.68 18.88
N THR A 33 0.64 -4.62 18.00
CA THR A 33 -0.23 -5.78 18.31
C THR A 33 0.55 -7.11 18.43
N THR A 34 1.88 -7.06 18.44
CA THR A 34 2.76 -8.22 18.64
C THR A 34 2.59 -8.81 20.04
N PRO A 35 2.68 -10.15 20.26
CA PRO A 35 2.49 -10.79 21.57
C PRO A 35 3.31 -10.22 22.73
N ASN A 36 4.39 -9.49 22.42
CA ASN A 36 5.33 -8.94 23.39
C ASN A 36 5.23 -7.41 23.56
N SER A 37 4.19 -6.75 23.05
CA SER A 37 4.02 -5.29 23.21
C SER A 37 3.09 -4.94 24.37
N SER A 38 3.52 -4.00 25.21
CA SER A 38 2.72 -3.45 26.33
C SER A 38 1.41 -2.79 25.90
N THR A 39 1.29 -2.43 24.62
CA THR A 39 0.10 -1.78 24.04
C THR A 39 -0.88 -2.77 23.40
N ARG A 40 -0.54 -4.07 23.38
CA ARG A 40 -1.32 -5.12 22.69
C ARG A 40 -2.76 -5.18 23.20
N ASP A 41 -2.94 -5.26 24.52
CA ASP A 41 -4.27 -5.45 25.12
C ASP A 41 -5.16 -4.22 24.97
N LYS A 42 -4.55 -3.02 24.87
CA LYS A 42 -5.28 -1.77 24.60
C LYS A 42 -5.82 -1.69 23.16
N ILE A 43 -5.13 -2.30 22.20
CA ILE A 43 -5.48 -2.25 20.78
C ILE A 43 -6.33 -3.45 20.36
N ILE A 44 -6.01 -4.63 20.86
CA ILE A 44 -6.75 -5.88 20.58
C ILE A 44 -8.02 -5.93 21.42
N GLY A 45 -7.97 -5.55 22.70
CA GLY A 45 -9.13 -5.56 23.60
C GLY A 45 -9.93 -6.87 23.51
N THR A 46 -11.21 -6.75 23.14
CA THR A 46 -12.17 -7.87 22.98
C THR A 46 -12.35 -8.32 21.52
N MET A 47 -11.38 -8.04 20.64
CA MET A 47 -11.49 -8.36 19.22
C MET A 47 -11.61 -9.88 18.98
N LYS A 48 -12.63 -10.26 18.19
CA LYS A 48 -13.01 -11.67 17.95
C LYS A 48 -11.91 -12.51 17.26
N ASP A 49 -11.15 -11.92 16.34
CA ASP A 49 -10.06 -12.61 15.62
C ASP A 49 -8.89 -11.65 15.35
N PRO A 50 -8.00 -11.45 16.35
CA PRO A 50 -6.88 -10.52 16.24
C PRO A 50 -5.78 -11.01 15.28
N ASP A 51 -5.64 -12.32 15.09
CA ASP A 51 -4.58 -12.89 14.26
C ASP A 51 -4.87 -12.72 12.77
N THR A 52 -6.14 -12.86 12.36
CA THR A 52 -6.55 -12.55 10.98
C THR A 52 -6.47 -11.04 10.73
N TRP A 53 -6.90 -10.22 11.69
CA TRP A 53 -6.78 -8.77 11.59
C TRP A 53 -5.32 -8.32 11.43
N ARG A 54 -4.40 -8.85 12.25
CA ARG A 54 -2.98 -8.52 12.17
C ARG A 54 -2.34 -9.00 10.86
N TYR A 55 -2.74 -10.17 10.37
CA TYR A 55 -2.30 -10.66 9.06
C TYR A 55 -2.71 -9.73 7.92
N LYS A 56 -3.97 -9.26 7.91
CA LYS A 56 -4.47 -8.31 6.92
C LYS A 56 -3.71 -6.99 6.95
N ASN A 57 -3.48 -6.43 8.13
CA ASN A 57 -2.69 -5.19 8.26
C ASN A 57 -1.23 -5.38 7.82
N SER A 58 -0.64 -6.55 8.06
CA SER A 58 0.71 -6.87 7.57
C SER A 58 0.75 -6.92 6.03
N MET A 59 -0.25 -7.55 5.41
CA MET A 59 -0.38 -7.56 3.95
C MET A 59 -0.59 -6.15 3.38
N MET A 60 -1.45 -5.34 4.00
CA MET A 60 -1.67 -3.94 3.59
C MET A 60 -0.42 -3.07 3.75
N SER A 61 0.34 -3.26 4.83
CA SER A 61 1.64 -2.64 5.00
C SER A 61 2.57 -2.97 3.83
N ASN A 62 2.71 -4.25 3.48
CA ASN A 62 3.58 -4.68 2.40
C ASN A 62 3.10 -4.18 1.02
N LEU A 63 1.80 -4.16 0.79
CA LEU A 63 1.22 -3.62 -0.44
C LEU A 63 1.44 -2.10 -0.56
N SER A 64 1.28 -1.37 0.54
CA SER A 64 1.46 0.08 0.57
C SER A 64 2.92 0.47 0.28
N ILE A 65 3.90 -0.23 0.86
CA ILE A 65 5.32 0.04 0.56
C ILE A 65 5.68 -0.35 -0.87
N PHE A 66 5.09 -1.43 -1.41
CA PHE A 66 5.27 -1.79 -2.82
C PHE A 66 4.81 -0.66 -3.73
N TRP A 67 3.60 -0.14 -3.55
CA TRP A 67 3.08 0.96 -4.37
C TRP A 67 3.82 2.27 -4.15
N ALA A 68 4.31 2.54 -2.95
CA ALA A 68 5.19 3.67 -2.69
C ALA A 68 6.47 3.59 -3.54
N ILE A 69 7.15 2.44 -3.54
CA ILE A 69 8.37 2.22 -4.33
C ILE A 69 8.10 2.34 -5.83
N VAL A 70 7.02 1.72 -6.32
CA VAL A 70 6.64 1.79 -7.75
C VAL A 70 6.32 3.23 -8.15
N SER A 71 5.50 3.94 -7.37
CA SER A 71 5.17 5.36 -7.62
C SER A 71 6.42 6.24 -7.63
N LEU A 72 7.34 6.01 -6.68
CA LEU A 72 8.59 6.74 -6.61
C LEU A 72 9.49 6.46 -7.84
N GLY A 73 9.54 5.21 -8.28
CA GLY A 73 10.27 4.81 -9.49
C GLY A 73 9.72 5.51 -10.74
N VAL A 74 8.38 5.56 -10.90
CA VAL A 74 7.74 6.28 -12.00
C VAL A 74 8.01 7.78 -11.90
N PHE A 75 7.95 8.38 -10.71
CA PHE A 75 8.32 9.78 -10.49
C PHE A 75 9.75 10.06 -10.96
N ILE A 76 10.73 9.26 -10.50
CA ILE A 76 12.14 9.43 -10.87
C ILE A 76 12.31 9.32 -12.38
N TYR A 77 11.67 8.32 -13.01
CA TYR A 77 11.70 8.17 -14.46
C TYR A 77 11.16 9.40 -15.19
N LEU A 78 9.96 9.85 -14.83
CA LEU A 78 9.29 10.98 -15.46
C LEU A 78 10.02 12.31 -15.22
N LYS A 79 10.65 12.48 -14.06
CA LYS A 79 11.31 13.72 -13.67
C LYS A 79 12.71 13.86 -14.26
N PHE A 80 13.49 12.78 -14.30
CA PHE A 80 14.92 12.85 -14.63
C PHE A 80 15.28 12.24 -15.99
N PHE A 81 14.51 11.26 -16.49
CA PHE A 81 14.84 10.52 -17.71
C PHE A 81 13.91 10.83 -18.89
N TYR A 82 12.68 11.25 -18.62
CA TYR A 82 11.71 11.58 -19.65
C TYR A 82 11.84 13.06 -20.07
N LYS A 83 12.11 13.32 -21.35
CA LYS A 83 12.12 14.68 -21.91
C LYS A 83 10.73 15.30 -21.80
N ALA A 84 10.65 16.63 -21.67
CA ALA A 84 9.38 17.34 -21.58
C ALA A 84 8.44 16.93 -22.73
N GLY A 85 7.26 16.41 -22.40
CA GLY A 85 6.34 15.83 -23.37
C GLY A 85 4.94 15.61 -22.81
N LEU A 86 4.01 15.27 -23.71
CA LEU A 86 2.63 14.97 -23.38
C LEU A 86 2.45 13.46 -23.23
N ILE A 87 1.95 13.04 -22.07
CA ILE A 87 1.66 11.64 -21.77
C ILE A 87 0.14 11.46 -21.77
N SER A 88 -0.33 10.39 -22.41
CA SER A 88 -1.75 10.06 -22.42
C SER A 88 -2.25 9.76 -21.01
N MET A 89 -3.36 10.37 -20.64
CA MET A 89 -3.99 10.19 -19.33
C MET A 89 -4.46 8.74 -19.09
N ILE A 90 -4.63 7.95 -20.17
CA ILE A 90 -4.99 6.53 -20.10
C ILE A 90 -4.00 5.72 -19.24
N TYR A 91 -2.70 6.03 -19.32
CA TYR A 91 -1.68 5.31 -18.54
C TYR A 91 -1.86 5.55 -17.03
N PHE A 92 -2.24 6.76 -16.65
CA PHE A 92 -2.53 7.09 -15.26
C PHE A 92 -3.77 6.35 -14.74
N PHE A 93 -4.85 6.29 -15.54
CA PHE A 93 -6.04 5.55 -15.13
C PHE A 93 -5.82 4.04 -15.05
N ILE A 94 -5.03 3.47 -15.96
CA ILE A 94 -4.64 2.06 -15.86
C ILE A 94 -3.82 1.82 -14.59
N TYR A 95 -2.87 2.70 -14.28
CA TYR A 95 -2.08 2.62 -13.05
C TYR A 95 -2.98 2.62 -11.81
N LEU A 96 -3.89 3.58 -11.70
CA LEU A 96 -4.86 3.66 -10.60
C LEU A 96 -5.75 2.43 -10.51
N ALA A 97 -6.23 1.92 -11.65
CA ALA A 97 -7.08 0.73 -11.67
C ALA A 97 -6.33 -0.48 -11.11
N ILE A 98 -5.06 -0.68 -11.49
CA ILE A 98 -4.23 -1.77 -10.97
C ILE A 98 -3.99 -1.61 -9.47
N GLU A 99 -3.71 -0.39 -9.00
CA GLU A 99 -3.54 -0.10 -7.57
C GLU A 99 -4.81 -0.43 -6.78
N VAL A 100 -5.97 0.05 -7.22
CA VAL A 100 -7.26 -0.22 -6.56
C VAL A 100 -7.58 -1.72 -6.56
N ILE A 101 -7.42 -2.40 -7.70
CA ILE A 101 -7.65 -3.85 -7.80
C ILE A 101 -6.75 -4.60 -6.82
N SER A 102 -5.49 -4.20 -6.69
CA SER A 102 -4.56 -4.83 -5.74
C SER A 102 -5.02 -4.67 -4.29
N VAL A 103 -5.47 -3.47 -3.90
CA VAL A 103 -5.97 -3.22 -2.54
C VAL A 103 -7.22 -4.05 -2.26
N VAL A 104 -8.18 -4.06 -3.19
CA VAL A 104 -9.40 -4.87 -3.06
C VAL A 104 -9.06 -6.35 -2.94
N TYR A 105 -8.20 -6.86 -3.83
CA TYR A 105 -7.78 -8.26 -3.83
C TYR A 105 -7.14 -8.65 -2.48
N PHE A 106 -6.11 -7.93 -2.04
CA PHE A 106 -5.41 -8.26 -0.78
C PHE A 106 -6.28 -8.04 0.47
N SER A 107 -7.29 -7.16 0.43
CA SER A 107 -8.20 -6.96 1.55
C SER A 107 -9.19 -8.12 1.72
N SER A 108 -9.54 -8.78 0.60
CA SER A 108 -10.47 -9.89 0.53
C SER A 108 -9.85 -11.23 0.96
N ILE A 109 -8.52 -11.35 0.93
CA ILE A 109 -7.81 -12.57 1.35
C ILE A 109 -8.13 -12.87 2.81
N ARG A 110 -8.75 -14.03 3.05
CA ARG A 110 -8.89 -14.61 4.38
C ARG A 110 -7.68 -15.48 4.66
N LYS A 111 -7.14 -15.38 5.87
CA LYS A 111 -6.12 -16.31 6.35
C LYS A 111 -6.80 -17.69 6.43
N SER A 112 -6.42 -18.64 5.58
CA SER A 112 -6.88 -20.03 5.75
C SER A 112 -6.44 -20.51 7.13
N PRO A 113 -7.32 -21.15 7.92
CA PRO A 113 -6.91 -21.75 9.18
C PRO A 113 -5.78 -22.73 8.88
N LYS A 114 -4.63 -22.57 9.55
CA LYS A 114 -3.58 -23.59 9.56
C LYS A 114 -4.27 -24.90 9.93
N LYS A 115 -4.26 -25.90 9.03
CA LYS A 115 -4.53 -27.28 9.44
C LYS A 115 -3.56 -27.58 10.58
N ALA A 116 -4.09 -27.75 11.79
CA ALA A 116 -3.35 -28.40 12.86
C ALA A 116 -3.04 -29.80 12.32
N ASN A 117 -1.78 -30.03 11.96
CA ASN A 117 -1.34 -31.41 11.74
C ASN A 117 -1.34 -32.08 13.13
N PRO A 118 -1.89 -33.31 13.22
CA PRO A 118 -2.02 -34.04 14.48
C PRO A 118 -0.67 -34.37 15.12
#